data_AF-A0A953B9E3-F1
#
_entry.id   AF-A0A953B9E3-F1
#
_cell.length_a   1.000
_cell.length_b   1.000
_cell.length_c   1.000
_cell.angle_alpha   90.00
_cell.angle_beta   90.00
_cell.angle_gamma   90.00
#
_symmetry.space_group_name_H-M   'P 1'
#
loop_
_entity.id
_entity.type
_entity.pdbx_description
1 polymer ?
#
loop_
_entity_poly.entity_id
_entity_poly.type
_entity_poly.pdbx_seq_one_letter_code
_entity_poly.pdbx_strand_id
1 'polypeptide(L)'
;MRKLVIADADVMRLAIQQEIARSDESRYDHRLHGLLLVTGGHSCQQVADLFGEDRRTVQRWVTRFETHGLTGLRDGVRSGRPATLNPKQWAALGRDLRREPQQFGHAGHLWDGKLLAAHLHLRYKVRLGVRQCQRIFSHMGFRLRRPRPQVAQSDPVKVAALKKTAPPGTMPGR
;
A
#
# COMPACT_ATOMS: atom_id res chain seq x y z
N MET A 1 0.30 38.85 41.03
CA MET A 1 -0.26 37.52 40.69
C MET A 1 0.88 36.52 40.57
N ARG A 2 0.76 35.30 41.10
CA ARG A 2 1.84 34.29 41.04
C ARG A 2 1.90 33.69 39.63
N LYS A 3 3.08 33.67 39.03
CA LYS A 3 3.31 33.00 37.74
C LYS A 3 3.04 31.51 37.91
N LEU A 4 2.20 30.93 37.07
CA LEU A 4 2.00 29.49 37.01
C LEU A 4 3.24 28.87 36.36
N VAL A 5 3.74 27.78 36.96
CA VAL A 5 4.94 27.07 36.50
C VAL A 5 4.58 25.61 36.31
N ILE A 6 5.01 25.04 35.20
CA ILE A 6 4.90 23.61 34.91
C ILE A 6 6.22 22.97 35.37
N ALA A 7 6.14 21.91 36.19
CA ALA A 7 7.31 21.13 36.59
C ALA A 7 7.90 20.42 35.36
N ASP A 8 9.23 20.25 35.32
CA ASP A 8 9.95 19.62 34.21
C ASP A 8 9.58 20.20 32.83
N ALA A 9 9.62 21.54 32.73
CA ALA A 9 9.10 22.30 31.60
C ALA A 9 9.62 21.82 30.23
N ASP A 10 10.88 21.37 30.13
CA ASP A 10 11.47 20.90 28.87
C ASP A 10 10.87 19.55 28.44
N VAL A 11 10.70 18.61 29.39
CA VAL A 11 10.07 17.31 29.14
C VAL A 11 8.60 17.50 28.77
N MET A 12 7.90 18.37 29.52
CA MET A 12 6.50 18.67 29.26
C MET A 12 6.30 19.39 27.92
N ARG A 13 7.22 20.29 27.53
CA ARG A 13 7.20 20.93 26.21
C ARG A 13 7.27 19.87 25.10
N LEU A 14 8.17 18.91 25.21
CA LEU A 14 8.31 17.83 24.23
C LEU A 14 7.05 16.94 24.18
N ALA A 15 6.47 16.60 25.32
CA ALA A 15 5.22 15.84 25.38
C ALA A 15 4.04 16.58 24.73
N ILE A 16 3.91 17.89 24.98
CA ILE A 16 2.87 18.74 24.35
C ILE A 16 3.07 18.81 22.83
N GLN A 17 4.31 18.98 22.37
CA GLN A 17 4.63 18.97 20.94
C GLN A 17 4.29 17.63 20.28
N GLN A 18 4.54 16.51 20.95
CA GLN A 18 4.15 15.17 20.47
C GLN A 18 2.63 15.02 20.39
N GLU A 19 1.89 15.52 21.38
CA GLU A 19 0.43 15.46 21.37
C GLU A 19 -0.15 16.32 20.23
N ILE A 20 0.38 17.53 20.01
CA ILE A 20 0.05 18.36 18.84
C ILE A 20 0.30 17.59 17.53
N ALA A 21 1.41 16.86 17.45
CA ALA A 21 1.78 16.10 16.26
C ALA A 21 0.94 14.83 16.04
N ARG A 22 0.13 14.40 17.02
CA ARG A 22 -0.57 13.12 17.01
C ARG A 22 -1.70 13.04 15.97
N SER A 23 -2.50 14.10 15.85
CA SER A 23 -3.70 14.13 15.00
C SER A 23 -3.60 15.19 13.91
N ASP A 24 -4.36 15.01 12.81
CA ASP A 24 -4.43 16.05 11.77
C ASP A 24 -5.12 17.32 12.29
N GLU A 25 -6.17 17.17 13.09
CA GLU A 25 -6.91 18.27 13.69
C GLU A 25 -6.05 19.09 14.64
N SER A 26 -5.27 18.45 15.52
CA SER A 26 -4.35 19.14 16.43
C SER A 26 -3.25 19.90 15.67
N ARG A 27 -2.72 19.34 14.57
CA ARG A 27 -1.74 20.04 13.72
C ARG A 27 -2.39 21.21 12.98
N TYR A 28 -3.64 21.06 12.54
CA TYR A 28 -4.41 22.13 11.91
C TYR A 28 -4.63 23.30 12.87
N ASP A 29 -5.11 23.02 14.08
CA ASP A 29 -5.33 24.03 15.12
C ASP A 29 -4.02 24.70 15.54
N HIS A 30 -2.93 23.96 15.65
CA HIS A 30 -1.62 24.53 15.95
C HIS A 30 -1.18 25.56 14.89
N ARG A 31 -1.40 25.26 13.60
CA ARG A 31 -1.14 26.21 12.51
C ARG A 31 -2.04 27.43 12.62
N LEU A 32 -3.33 27.26 12.95
CA LEU A 32 -4.25 28.38 13.16
C LEU A 32 -3.76 29.33 14.27
N HIS A 33 -3.33 28.79 15.40
CA HIS A 33 -2.76 29.60 16.48
C HIS A 33 -1.50 30.34 16.04
N GLY A 34 -0.65 29.71 15.23
CA GLY A 34 0.52 30.35 14.63
C GLY A 34 0.13 31.54 13.75
N LEU A 35 -0.89 31.37 12.90
CA LEU A 35 -1.41 32.46 12.09
C LEU A 35 -2.04 33.57 12.93
N LEU A 36 -2.78 33.24 14.01
CA LEU A 36 -3.32 34.25 14.92
C LEU A 36 -2.22 35.15 15.51
N LEU A 37 -1.08 34.57 15.91
CA LEU A 37 0.07 35.34 16.38
C LEU A 37 0.65 36.23 15.27
N VAL A 38 0.77 35.72 14.05
CA VAL A 38 1.22 36.53 12.90
C VAL A 38 0.26 37.69 12.63
N THR A 39 -1.05 37.45 12.66
CA THR A 39 -2.06 38.51 12.50
C THR A 39 -2.04 39.52 13.65
N GLY A 40 -1.57 39.09 14.83
CA GLY A 40 -1.32 39.96 15.99
C GLY A 40 -0.02 40.76 15.89
N GLY A 41 0.70 40.71 14.76
CA GLY A 41 1.91 41.49 14.51
C GLY A 41 3.23 40.78 14.85
N HIS A 42 3.20 39.52 15.28
CA HIS A 42 4.43 38.76 15.48
C HIS A 42 5.06 38.36 14.14
N SER A 43 6.38 38.50 14.04
CA SER A 43 7.14 37.96 12.91
C SER A 43 7.15 36.43 12.91
N CYS A 44 7.36 35.82 11.73
CA CYS A 44 7.47 34.36 11.61
C CYS A 44 8.59 33.77 12.49
N GLN A 45 9.67 34.52 12.74
CA GLN A 45 10.75 34.09 13.64
C GLN A 45 10.27 34.04 15.10
N GLN A 46 9.58 35.08 15.58
CA GLN A 46 9.07 35.12 16.94
C GLN A 46 8.06 33.99 17.20
N VAL A 47 7.17 33.72 16.24
CA VAL A 47 6.21 32.60 16.35
C VAL A 47 6.94 31.25 16.38
N ALA A 48 7.96 31.10 15.55
CA ALA A 48 8.79 29.90 15.54
C ALA A 48 9.48 29.67 16.91
N ASP A 49 10.04 30.71 17.51
CA ASP A 49 10.68 30.64 18.83
C ASP A 49 9.68 30.29 19.95
N LEU A 50 8.46 30.84 19.88
CA LEU A 50 7.38 30.54 20.84
C LEU A 50 6.95 29.07 20.78
N PHE A 51 6.83 28.51 19.57
CA PHE A 51 6.33 27.15 19.37
C PHE A 51 7.43 26.08 19.36
N GLY A 52 8.69 26.48 19.24
CA GLY A 52 9.82 25.56 19.01
C GLY A 52 9.79 24.97 17.60
N GLU A 53 9.36 25.76 16.62
CA GLU A 53 9.29 25.40 15.20
C GLU A 53 10.43 26.05 14.40
N ASP A 54 10.62 25.64 13.15
CA ASP A 54 11.52 26.34 12.24
C ASP A 54 10.82 27.55 11.58
N ARG A 55 11.53 28.67 11.42
CA ARG A 55 10.99 29.88 10.77
C ARG A 55 10.37 29.58 9.40
N ARG A 56 10.98 28.72 8.58
CA ARG A 56 10.47 28.34 7.25
C ARG A 56 9.19 27.51 7.36
N THR A 57 8.96 26.81 8.46
CA THR A 57 7.71 26.11 8.72
C THR A 57 6.57 27.10 8.91
N VAL A 58 6.75 28.11 9.76
CA VAL A 58 5.74 29.17 9.97
C VAL A 58 5.50 29.96 8.68
N GLN A 59 6.56 30.32 7.95
CA GLN A 59 6.43 30.98 6.64
C GLN A 59 5.59 30.14 5.66
N ARG A 60 5.81 28.82 5.61
CA ARG A 60 5.01 27.91 4.78
C ARG A 60 3.54 27.90 5.19
N TRP A 61 3.22 27.98 6.48
CA TRP A 61 1.83 28.08 6.92
C TRP A 61 1.16 29.37 6.42
N VAL A 62 1.85 30.51 6.56
CA VAL A 62 1.37 31.80 6.05
C VAL A 62 1.17 31.73 4.54
N THR A 63 2.17 31.28 3.76
CA THR A 63 2.03 31.18 2.30
C THR A 63 0.89 30.24 1.88
N ARG A 64 0.72 29.10 2.57
CA ARG A 64 -0.37 28.17 2.26
C ARG A 64 -1.74 28.79 2.53
N PHE A 65 -1.87 29.56 3.61
CA PHE A 65 -3.10 30.29 3.93
C PHE A 65 -3.39 31.40 2.92
N GLU A 66 -2.42 32.24 2.59
CA GLU A 66 -2.61 33.30 1.58
C GLU A 66 -3.01 32.72 0.21
N THR A 67 -2.52 31.53 -0.14
CA THR A 67 -2.80 30.91 -1.45
C THR A 67 -4.11 30.11 -1.47
N HIS A 68 -4.48 29.41 -0.38
CA HIS A 68 -5.58 28.44 -0.37
C HIS A 68 -6.58 28.63 0.79
N GLY A 69 -6.45 29.71 1.55
CA GLY A 69 -7.22 29.98 2.76
C GLY A 69 -7.07 28.90 3.82
N LEU A 70 -8.12 28.71 4.63
CA LEU A 70 -8.17 27.71 5.71
C LEU A 70 -7.96 26.28 5.22
N THR A 71 -8.41 25.94 4.00
CA THR A 71 -8.21 24.60 3.43
C THR A 71 -6.73 24.30 3.21
N GLY A 72 -5.94 25.34 2.92
CA GLY A 72 -4.50 25.27 2.79
C GLY A 72 -3.77 24.83 4.04
N LEU A 73 -4.37 24.91 5.22
CA LEU A 73 -3.72 24.55 6.48
C LEU A 73 -3.94 23.09 6.90
N ARG A 74 -4.89 22.37 6.29
CA ARG A 74 -5.08 20.93 6.58
C ARG A 74 -3.96 20.10 5.96
N ASP A 75 -3.65 18.93 6.52
CA ASP A 75 -2.76 18.02 5.82
C ASP A 75 -3.45 17.50 4.55
N GLY A 76 -2.74 17.53 3.44
CA GLY A 76 -3.21 16.85 2.24
C GLY A 76 -3.15 15.34 2.41
N VAL A 77 -3.87 14.61 1.55
CA VAL A 77 -3.72 13.16 1.44
C VAL A 77 -2.26 12.87 1.11
N ARG A 78 -1.54 12.21 2.03
CA ARG A 78 -0.18 11.76 1.78
C ARG A 78 -0.25 10.71 0.67
N SER A 79 0.04 11.11 -0.57
CA SER A 79 0.30 10.18 -1.64
C SER A 79 1.55 9.42 -1.24
N GLY A 80 1.38 8.23 -0.67
CA GLY A 80 2.50 7.34 -0.40
C GLY A 80 3.32 7.06 -1.67
N ARG A 81 4.27 6.13 -1.60
CA ARG A 81 5.02 5.72 -2.80
C ARG A 81 4.04 5.43 -3.96
N PRO A 82 4.21 6.07 -5.13
CA PRO A 82 3.27 5.88 -6.24
C PRO A 82 3.12 4.40 -6.55
N ALA A 83 1.87 3.93 -6.65
CA ALA A 83 1.58 2.55 -6.96
C ALA A 83 2.24 2.19 -8.31
N THR A 84 2.96 1.06 -8.35
CA THR A 84 3.70 0.67 -9.56
C THR A 84 2.78 0.37 -10.76
N LEU A 85 1.50 0.09 -10.49
CA LEU A 85 0.45 -0.05 -11.48
C LEU A 85 -0.70 0.89 -11.11
N ASN A 86 -1.20 1.64 -12.07
CA ASN A 86 -2.39 2.48 -11.89
C ASN A 86 -3.68 1.63 -11.91
N PRO A 87 -4.84 2.15 -11.48
CA PRO A 87 -6.08 1.37 -11.39
C PRO A 87 -6.53 0.74 -12.73
N LYS A 88 -6.31 1.45 -13.85
CA LYS A 88 -6.64 0.93 -15.19
C LYS A 88 -5.74 -0.25 -15.57
N GLN A 89 -4.45 -0.17 -15.24
CA GLN A 89 -3.48 -1.25 -15.44
C GLN A 89 -3.78 -2.46 -14.56
N TRP A 90 -4.21 -2.25 -13.31
CA TRP A 90 -4.67 -3.34 -12.43
C TRP A 90 -5.85 -4.10 -13.02
N ALA A 91 -6.86 -3.39 -13.51
CA ALA A 91 -8.02 -4.01 -14.14
C ALA A 91 -7.65 -4.75 -15.43
N ALA A 92 -6.74 -4.19 -16.24
CA ALA A 92 -6.24 -4.84 -17.46
C ALA A 92 -5.43 -6.11 -17.14
N LEU A 93 -4.53 -6.02 -16.16
CA LEU A 93 -3.73 -7.17 -15.73
C LEU A 93 -4.60 -8.31 -15.20
N GLY A 94 -5.66 -7.99 -14.46
CA GLY A 94 -6.62 -8.99 -13.99
C GLY A 94 -7.39 -9.69 -15.11
N ARG A 95 -7.53 -9.07 -16.30
CA ARG A 95 -8.08 -9.71 -17.50
C ARG A 95 -7.03 -10.57 -18.20
N ASP A 96 -5.80 -10.07 -18.32
CA ASP A 96 -4.70 -10.80 -18.95
C ASP A 96 -4.41 -12.12 -18.22
N LEU A 97 -4.38 -12.08 -16.89
CA LEU A 97 -4.11 -13.26 -16.05
C LEU A 97 -5.19 -14.35 -16.09
N ARG A 98 -6.37 -14.06 -16.64
CA ARG A 98 -7.44 -15.07 -16.87
C ARG A 98 -7.32 -15.75 -18.23
N ARG A 99 -6.51 -15.21 -19.12
CA ARG A 99 -6.18 -15.79 -20.43
C ARG A 99 -4.89 -16.61 -20.30
N GLU A 100 -4.61 -17.43 -21.31
CA GLU A 100 -3.40 -18.24 -21.32
C GLU A 100 -2.17 -17.38 -21.67
N PRO A 101 -1.00 -17.59 -21.01
CA PRO A 101 0.21 -16.82 -21.28
C PRO A 101 0.65 -16.87 -22.75
N GLN A 102 0.33 -17.95 -23.46
CA GLN A 102 0.64 -18.14 -24.88
C GLN A 102 0.00 -17.08 -25.79
N GLN A 103 -1.18 -16.58 -25.42
CA GLN A 103 -1.86 -15.50 -26.15
C GLN A 103 -1.08 -14.18 -26.11
N PHE A 104 -0.09 -14.08 -25.21
CA PHE A 104 0.80 -12.93 -25.05
C PHE A 104 2.24 -13.23 -25.50
N GLY A 105 2.46 -14.37 -26.18
CA GLY A 105 3.77 -14.77 -26.69
C GLY A 105 4.69 -15.41 -25.65
N HIS A 106 4.16 -15.89 -24.52
CA HIS A 106 4.94 -16.61 -23.52
C HIS A 106 4.93 -18.12 -23.76
N ALA A 107 6.08 -18.78 -23.58
CA ALA A 107 6.24 -20.22 -23.81
C ALA A 107 5.56 -21.13 -22.75
N GLY A 108 5.10 -20.58 -21.61
CA GLY A 108 4.47 -21.36 -20.55
C GLY A 108 2.95 -21.49 -20.69
N HIS A 109 2.40 -22.62 -20.25
CA HIS A 109 0.95 -22.87 -20.23
C HIS A 109 0.23 -22.24 -19.02
N LEU A 110 0.96 -21.97 -17.94
CA LEU A 110 0.42 -21.40 -16.70
C LEU A 110 1.20 -20.15 -16.33
N TRP A 111 0.49 -19.18 -15.76
CA TRP A 111 1.11 -17.99 -15.19
C TRP A 111 1.98 -18.36 -13.98
N ASP A 112 3.26 -18.01 -14.05
CA ASP A 112 4.18 -18.06 -12.92
C ASP A 112 4.75 -16.66 -12.63
N GLY A 113 5.53 -16.53 -11.55
CA GLY A 113 6.10 -15.24 -11.17
C GLY A 113 7.10 -14.67 -12.19
N LYS A 114 7.78 -15.52 -12.97
CA LYS A 114 8.76 -15.09 -13.98
C LYS A 114 8.06 -14.58 -15.24
N LEU A 115 7.04 -15.31 -15.70
CA LEU A 115 6.19 -14.94 -16.82
C LEU A 115 5.42 -13.66 -16.52
N LEU A 116 4.88 -13.49 -15.31
CA LEU A 116 4.23 -12.24 -14.93
C LEU A 116 5.21 -11.06 -14.90
N ALA A 117 6.44 -11.26 -14.42
CA ALA A 117 7.47 -10.22 -14.50
C ALA A 117 7.79 -9.82 -15.96
N ALA A 118 7.90 -10.81 -16.86
CA ALA A 118 8.11 -10.56 -18.29
C ALA A 118 6.91 -9.83 -18.93
N HIS A 119 5.68 -10.26 -18.64
CA HIS A 119 4.46 -9.65 -19.15
C HIS A 119 4.31 -8.18 -18.70
N LEU A 120 4.56 -7.92 -17.41
CA LEU A 120 4.56 -6.56 -16.86
C LEU A 120 5.61 -5.67 -17.53
N HIS A 121 6.78 -6.21 -17.83
CA HIS A 121 7.82 -5.46 -18.50
C HIS A 121 7.44 -5.14 -19.96
N LEU A 122 6.94 -6.12 -20.70
CA LEU A 122 6.64 -5.97 -22.12
C LEU A 122 5.41 -5.08 -22.36
N ARG A 123 4.30 -5.36 -21.65
CA ARG A 123 2.98 -4.75 -21.88
C ARG A 123 2.76 -3.46 -21.10
N TYR A 124 3.27 -3.38 -19.88
CA TYR A 124 3.02 -2.27 -18.95
C TYR A 124 4.25 -1.40 -18.68
N LYS A 125 5.43 -1.77 -19.23
CA LYS A 125 6.73 -1.10 -18.98
C LYS A 125 7.09 -1.01 -17.49
N VAL A 126 6.60 -1.97 -16.70
CA VAL A 126 6.79 -2.05 -15.25
C VAL A 126 7.77 -3.16 -14.93
N ARG A 127 8.83 -2.84 -14.18
CA ARG A 127 9.81 -3.83 -13.68
C ARG A 127 9.49 -4.16 -12.23
N LEU A 128 9.07 -5.40 -11.98
CA LEU A 128 8.85 -5.94 -10.64
C LEU A 128 9.67 -7.21 -10.43
N GLY A 129 10.13 -7.41 -9.20
CA GLY A 129 10.80 -8.65 -8.83
C GLY A 129 9.82 -9.82 -8.77
N VAL A 130 10.31 -11.05 -9.00
CA VAL A 130 9.48 -12.28 -9.01
C VAL A 130 8.64 -12.43 -7.73
N ARG A 131 9.19 -12.11 -6.56
CA ARG A 131 8.44 -12.15 -5.28
C ARG A 131 7.26 -11.16 -5.24
N GLN A 132 7.41 -9.99 -5.86
CA GLN A 132 6.32 -9.02 -5.97
C GLN A 132 5.24 -9.53 -6.94
N CYS A 133 5.63 -10.14 -8.05
CA CYS A 133 4.70 -10.79 -8.97
C CYS A 133 3.91 -11.93 -8.30
N GLN A 134 4.56 -12.73 -7.45
CA GLN A 134 3.88 -13.76 -6.65
C GLN A 134 2.87 -13.18 -5.66
N ARG A 135 3.19 -12.05 -5.04
CA ARG A 135 2.25 -11.30 -4.19
C ARG A 135 1.06 -10.77 -4.98
N ILE A 136 1.26 -10.33 -6.22
CA ILE A 136 0.16 -9.88 -7.10
C ILE A 136 -0.85 -11.01 -7.33
N PHE A 137 -0.40 -12.24 -7.60
CA PHE A 137 -1.32 -13.38 -7.72
C PHE A 137 -2.17 -13.58 -6.48
N SER A 138 -1.55 -13.51 -5.30
CA SER A 138 -2.26 -13.66 -4.02
C SER A 138 -3.26 -12.53 -3.79
N HIS A 139 -2.87 -11.28 -4.10
CA HIS A 139 -3.72 -10.10 -3.98
C HIS A 139 -4.94 -10.15 -4.91
N MET A 140 -4.78 -10.69 -6.12
CA MET A 140 -5.88 -10.88 -7.08
C MET A 140 -6.70 -12.17 -6.83
N GLY A 141 -6.42 -12.90 -5.75
CA GLY A 141 -7.18 -14.09 -5.36
C GLY A 141 -6.83 -15.36 -6.13
N PHE A 142 -5.76 -15.38 -6.93
CA PHE A 142 -5.29 -16.59 -7.60
C PHE A 142 -4.69 -17.57 -6.59
N ARG A 143 -4.87 -18.87 -6.85
CA ARG A 143 -4.30 -19.96 -6.05
C ARG A 143 -3.21 -20.66 -6.85
N LEU A 144 -2.12 -21.02 -6.17
CA LEU A 144 -1.03 -21.76 -6.78
C LEU A 144 -1.51 -23.15 -7.19
N ARG A 145 -1.50 -23.43 -8.49
CA ARG A 145 -1.70 -24.78 -9.01
C ARG A 145 -0.34 -25.42 -9.25
N ARG A 146 -0.06 -26.53 -8.57
CA ARG A 146 1.11 -27.36 -8.86
C ARG A 146 0.74 -28.33 -9.99
N PRO A 147 1.48 -28.36 -11.10
CA PRO A 147 1.34 -29.43 -12.09
C PRO A 147 1.51 -30.77 -11.38
N ARG A 148 0.59 -31.72 -11.59
CA ARG A 148 0.77 -33.07 -11.08
C ARG A 148 1.97 -33.69 -11.82
N PRO A 149 3.01 -34.19 -11.13
CA PRO A 149 4.12 -34.85 -11.79
C PRO A 149 3.57 -36.01 -12.63
N GLN A 150 3.79 -35.99 -13.94
CA GLN A 150 3.60 -37.17 -14.76
C GLN A 150 4.84 -38.04 -14.57
N VAL A 151 4.65 -39.26 -14.10
CA VAL A 151 5.73 -40.26 -14.00
C VAL A 151 6.17 -40.56 -15.42
N ALA A 152 7.40 -40.18 -15.79
CA ALA A 152 7.95 -40.35 -17.14
C ALA A 152 8.07 -41.82 -17.58
N GLN A 153 7.94 -42.76 -16.64
CA GLN A 153 7.90 -44.19 -16.88
C GLN A 153 6.55 -44.75 -16.44
N SER A 154 5.59 -44.80 -17.36
CA SER A 154 4.40 -45.63 -17.17
C SER A 154 4.11 -46.35 -18.47
N ASP A 155 4.44 -47.64 -18.49
CA ASP A 155 4.09 -48.53 -19.59
C ASP A 155 2.57 -48.47 -19.82
N PRO A 156 2.11 -48.14 -21.05
CA PRO A 156 0.69 -47.98 -21.35
C PRO A 156 -0.14 -49.25 -21.08
N VAL A 157 0.51 -50.41 -20.99
CA VAL A 157 -0.12 -51.72 -20.78
C VAL A 157 -0.54 -51.97 -19.32
N LYS A 158 0.12 -51.37 -18.31
CA LYS A 158 -0.20 -51.65 -16.89
C LYS A 158 -1.32 -50.78 -16.31
N VAL A 159 -1.67 -49.67 -16.96
CA VAL A 159 -2.72 -48.75 -16.47
C VAL A 159 -4.15 -49.29 -16.76
N ALA A 160 -4.32 -50.16 -17.77
CA ALA A 160 -5.61 -50.75 -18.10
C ALA A 160 -6.10 -51.79 -17.07
N ALA A 161 -5.18 -52.49 -16.38
CA ALA A 161 -5.52 -53.55 -15.45
C ALA A 161 -6.09 -53.05 -14.11
N LEU A 162 -5.83 -51.78 -13.73
CA LEU A 162 -6.25 -51.21 -12.45
C LEU A 162 -7.62 -50.50 -12.50
N LYS A 163 -8.35 -50.58 -13.62
CA LYS A 163 -9.72 -50.05 -13.78
C LYS A 163 -10.82 -51.11 -13.62
N LYS A 164 -10.57 -52.18 -12.85
CA LYS A 164 -11.66 -53.05 -12.39
C LYS A 164 -12.18 -52.49 -11.06
N THR A 165 -13.27 -51.73 -11.14
CA THR A 165 -14.11 -51.39 -9.99
C THR A 165 -14.56 -52.68 -9.29
N ALA A 166 -14.44 -52.72 -7.96
CA ALA A 166 -14.99 -53.81 -7.15
C ALA A 166 -16.53 -53.87 -7.30
N PRO A 167 -17.17 -55.04 -7.16
CA PRO A 167 -18.63 -55.15 -7.26
C PRO A 167 -19.31 -54.39 -6.11
N PRO A 168 -20.53 -53.87 -6.31
CA PRO A 168 -21.30 -53.23 -5.24
C PRO A 168 -21.62 -54.28 -4.17
N GLY A 169 -21.25 -54.00 -2.92
CA GLY A 169 -21.52 -54.87 -1.79
C GLY A 169 -23.01 -55.09 -1.58
N THR A 170 -23.43 -56.34 -1.45
CA THR A 170 -24.79 -56.75 -1.07
C THR A 170 -25.04 -56.34 0.38
N MET A 171 -26.03 -55.48 0.61
CA MET A 171 -26.57 -55.21 1.95
C MET A 171 -27.55 -56.34 2.33
N PRO A 172 -27.37 -57.09 3.42
CA PRO A 172 -28.42 -57.96 3.92
C PRO A 172 -29.40 -57.12 4.72
N GLY A 173 -30.67 -57.18 4.31
CA GLY A 173 -31.79 -56.56 5.02
C GLY A 173 -32.37 -57.45 6.12
N ARG A 174 -33.05 -56.73 7.03
CA ARG A 174 -33.95 -57.15 8.11
C ARG A 174 -33.32 -57.46 9.47
#